data_AF-A0AAV0S8A6-F1
#
_entry.id   AF-A0AAV0S8A6-F1
#
_cell.length_a   1.000
_cell.length_b   1.000
_cell.length_c   1.000
_cell.angle_alpha   90.00
_cell.angle_beta   90.00
_cell.angle_gamma   90.00
#
_symmetry.space_group_name_H-M   'P 1'
#
loop_
_entity.id
_entity.type
_entity.pdbx_description
1 polymer ?
#
loop_
_entity_poly.entity_id
_entity_poly.type
_entity_poly.pdbx_seq_one_letter_code
_entity_poly.pdbx_strand_id
1 'polypeptide(L)'
;MNPLLQLETESDGILSDDPNLSALSHRLAELKSLVDDYNRRSPNRSSIRSFLARRVSTHSISKVAGSIESEIQAWIDRESVESLARSLKEQEEEEELASLLGQFENRISQGFNRELQDLVLKARVFGSLGRILCDPGRSIRIRELCAYCITALIGFNKDVFAGFLMVSLIHALVSLGTWKSVRLLCSLIKLIRSPLVDEIEYSGEIPRIIRLLDCKDQETKVMAMDCVLEMGYFGRKEAIDAMLGEGLIEKLVELQRSELGGDLIGMERFDSDSEFDSDSDGGGEGKKKKKRKEKGFLGRHPFASCVARFAVQLEVGEGLRQREKRALKPEILRRVKEGCVSDAEAATIVAEVLWGSSP
;
A
#
# COMPACT_ATOMS: atom_id res chain seq x y z
N MET A 1 12.35 -18.34 39.03
CA MET A 1 12.44 -17.35 40.13
C MET A 1 13.63 -16.38 39.96
N ASN A 2 14.73 -16.76 39.30
CA ASN A 2 15.87 -15.84 39.03
C ASN A 2 15.73 -14.80 37.90
N PRO A 3 15.03 -15.01 36.77
CA PRO A 3 15.03 -14.02 35.68
C PRO A 3 14.20 -12.76 36.01
N LEU A 4 13.18 -12.86 36.87
CA LEU A 4 12.39 -11.69 37.30
C LEU A 4 13.12 -10.82 38.33
N LEU A 5 13.96 -11.42 39.19
CA LEU A 5 14.76 -10.70 40.19
C LEU A 5 15.97 -9.98 39.55
N GLN A 6 16.50 -10.49 38.44
CA GLN A 6 17.55 -9.79 37.67
C GLN A 6 16.98 -8.61 36.87
N LEU A 7 15.76 -8.74 36.34
CA LEU A 7 15.00 -7.63 35.77
C LEU A 7 14.74 -6.53 36.81
N GLU A 8 14.46 -6.88 38.07
CA GLU A 8 14.20 -5.94 39.18
C GLU A 8 15.38 -4.98 39.45
N THR A 9 16.60 -5.50 39.58
CA THR A 9 17.77 -4.67 39.92
C THR A 9 18.26 -3.75 38.82
N GLU A 10 18.04 -4.10 37.55
CA GLU A 10 18.40 -3.25 36.39
C GLU A 10 17.26 -2.30 36.00
N SER A 11 16.01 -2.71 36.22
CA SER A 11 14.83 -1.91 35.86
C SER A 11 14.52 -0.81 36.88
N ASP A 12 14.75 -1.00 38.18
CA ASP A 12 14.42 0.04 39.17
C ASP A 12 15.25 1.33 39.01
N GLY A 13 16.47 1.26 38.44
CA GLY A 13 17.27 2.45 38.12
C GLY A 13 16.86 3.13 36.80
N ILE A 14 16.52 2.35 35.77
CA ILE A 14 16.18 2.87 34.43
C ILE A 14 14.72 3.36 34.36
N LEU A 15 13.82 2.72 35.10
CA LEU A 15 12.38 3.01 35.08
C LEU A 15 11.96 4.15 36.02
N SER A 16 12.81 4.54 36.98
CA SER A 16 12.49 5.57 37.97
C SER A 16 12.92 6.99 37.56
N ASP A 17 13.91 7.10 36.66
CA ASP A 17 14.44 8.40 36.18
C ASP A 17 13.63 8.99 35.00
N ASP A 18 12.94 8.17 34.20
CA ASP A 18 12.06 8.65 33.13
C ASP A 18 10.61 8.84 33.65
N PRO A 19 10.07 10.06 33.66
CA PRO A 19 8.70 10.32 34.13
C PRO A 19 7.64 9.49 33.38
N ASN A 20 7.94 9.05 32.15
CA ASN A 20 7.05 8.22 31.34
C ASN A 20 7.05 6.72 31.72
N LEU A 21 8.03 6.26 32.51
CA LEU A 21 8.16 4.85 32.92
C LEU A 21 7.61 4.58 34.33
N SER A 22 7.23 5.64 35.06
CA SER A 22 6.60 5.56 36.38
C SER A 22 5.31 4.72 36.38
N ALA A 23 4.50 4.81 35.33
CA ALA A 23 3.29 4.01 35.15
C ALA A 23 3.62 2.52 34.96
N LEU A 24 4.68 2.21 34.19
CA LEU A 24 5.15 0.85 33.98
C LEU A 24 5.64 0.22 35.29
N SER A 25 6.44 0.96 36.08
CA SER A 25 6.91 0.52 37.40
C SER A 25 5.76 0.18 38.34
N HIS A 26 4.72 1.03 38.41
CA HIS A 26 3.53 0.74 39.23
C HIS A 26 2.80 -0.53 38.76
N ARG A 27 2.66 -0.73 37.44
CA ARG A 27 1.97 -1.92 36.90
C ARG A 27 2.77 -3.21 37.12
N LEU A 28 4.10 -3.16 37.05
CA LEU A 28 4.97 -4.29 37.37
C LEU A 28 4.88 -4.67 38.85
N ALA A 29 4.84 -3.68 39.75
CA ALA A 29 4.60 -3.90 41.17
C ALA A 29 3.20 -4.51 41.44
N GLU A 30 2.17 -4.03 40.74
CA GLU A 30 0.81 -4.59 40.80
C GLU A 30 0.79 -6.05 40.32
N LEU A 31 1.42 -6.36 39.19
CA LEU A 31 1.54 -7.73 38.67
C LEU A 31 2.23 -8.65 39.68
N LYS A 32 3.33 -8.19 40.29
CA LYS A 32 4.07 -8.91 41.34
C LYS A 32 3.14 -9.24 42.51
N SER A 33 2.41 -8.24 43.02
CA SER A 33 1.46 -8.44 44.12
C SER A 33 0.36 -9.45 43.80
N LEU A 34 -0.17 -9.43 42.57
CA LEU A 34 -1.23 -10.35 42.13
C LEU A 34 -0.72 -11.79 41.94
N VAL A 35 0.50 -11.96 41.46
CA VAL A 35 1.16 -13.27 41.31
C VAL A 35 1.49 -13.86 42.68
N ASP A 36 1.97 -13.04 43.62
CA ASP A 36 2.25 -13.47 44.99
C ASP A 36 0.95 -13.87 45.71
N ASP A 37 -0.13 -13.10 45.56
CA ASP A 37 -1.45 -13.44 46.08
C ASP A 37 -2.03 -14.72 45.48
N TYR A 38 -1.84 -14.93 44.17
CA TYR A 38 -2.22 -16.15 43.47
C TYR A 38 -1.49 -17.38 44.04
N ASN A 39 -0.18 -17.27 44.22
CA ASN A 39 0.66 -18.34 44.75
C ASN A 39 0.33 -18.66 46.22
N ARG A 40 0.05 -17.64 47.04
CA ARG A 40 -0.35 -17.81 48.45
C ARG A 40 -1.73 -18.46 48.62
N ARG A 41 -2.66 -18.25 47.68
CA ARG A 41 -4.00 -18.87 47.69
C ARG A 41 -3.99 -20.34 47.22
N SER A 42 -2.82 -20.86 46.83
CA SER A 42 -2.63 -22.24 46.35
C SER A 42 -2.07 -23.18 47.42
N PRO A 43 -2.82 -23.44 48.52
CA PRO A 43 -2.86 -24.79 49.03
C PRO A 43 -4.30 -25.25 49.31
N ASN A 44 -4.76 -26.17 48.47
CA ASN A 44 -5.56 -27.31 48.92
C ASN A 44 -7.02 -27.06 49.37
N ARG A 45 -7.92 -26.51 48.51
CA ARG A 45 -9.38 -26.73 48.63
C ARG A 45 -10.07 -26.76 47.27
N SER A 46 -10.60 -27.92 46.90
CA SER A 46 -11.44 -28.20 45.73
C SER A 46 -12.86 -27.69 45.94
N SER A 47 -13.08 -26.38 45.75
CA SER A 47 -14.39 -25.73 45.82
C SER A 47 -14.65 -24.92 44.55
N ILE A 48 -15.90 -24.83 44.10
CA ILE A 48 -16.31 -23.96 42.98
C ILE A 48 -15.86 -22.50 43.23
N ARG A 49 -15.79 -22.08 44.50
CA ARG A 49 -15.27 -20.77 44.90
C ARG A 49 -13.78 -20.60 44.61
N SER A 50 -12.95 -21.63 44.83
CA SER A 50 -11.51 -21.56 44.52
C SER A 50 -11.24 -21.60 43.02
N PHE A 51 -12.06 -22.29 42.24
CA PHE A 51 -11.99 -22.25 40.78
C PHE A 51 -12.35 -20.87 40.21
N LEU A 52 -13.44 -20.26 40.69
CA LEU A 52 -13.84 -18.90 40.29
C LEU A 52 -12.79 -17.86 40.72
N ALA A 53 -12.29 -17.94 41.96
CA ALA A 53 -11.22 -17.06 42.43
C ALA A 53 -9.95 -17.19 41.57
N ARG A 54 -9.59 -18.42 41.17
CA ARG A 54 -8.44 -18.70 40.29
C ARG A 54 -8.64 -18.08 38.91
N ARG A 55 -9.82 -18.22 38.29
CA ARG A 55 -10.13 -17.59 37.00
C ARG A 55 -10.13 -16.06 37.07
N VAL A 56 -10.70 -15.48 38.14
CA VAL A 56 -10.68 -14.03 38.36
C VAL A 56 -9.25 -13.53 38.53
N SER A 57 -8.40 -14.24 39.28
CA SER A 57 -6.98 -13.88 39.42
C SER A 57 -6.17 -14.07 38.14
N THR A 58 -6.44 -15.10 37.34
CA THR A 58 -5.79 -15.27 36.03
C THR A 58 -6.24 -14.17 35.06
N HIS A 59 -7.50 -13.77 35.10
CA HIS A 59 -8.00 -12.65 34.31
C HIS A 59 -7.41 -11.31 34.76
N SER A 60 -7.26 -11.06 36.07
CA SER A 60 -6.61 -9.84 36.57
C SER A 60 -5.13 -9.79 36.22
N ILE A 61 -4.41 -10.90 36.36
CA ILE A 61 -3.01 -11.04 35.91
C ILE A 61 -2.91 -10.77 34.41
N SER A 62 -3.77 -11.38 33.59
CA SER A 62 -3.80 -11.15 32.14
C SER A 62 -4.12 -9.70 31.78
N LYS A 63 -5.01 -9.04 32.51
CA LYS A 63 -5.35 -7.63 32.32
C LYS A 63 -4.17 -6.70 32.64
N VAL A 64 -3.47 -6.95 33.75
CA VAL A 64 -2.29 -6.16 34.13
C VAL A 64 -1.14 -6.43 33.16
N ALA A 65 -0.91 -7.69 32.77
CA ALA A 65 0.07 -8.04 31.73
C ALA A 65 -0.21 -7.34 30.40
N GLY A 66 -1.47 -7.32 29.95
CA GLY A 66 -1.86 -6.58 28.74
C GLY A 66 -1.68 -5.06 28.87
N SER A 67 -1.85 -4.51 30.08
CA SER A 67 -1.60 -3.09 30.35
C SER A 67 -0.10 -2.76 30.36
N ILE A 68 0.73 -3.67 30.87
CA ILE A 68 2.20 -3.58 30.80
C ILE A 68 2.66 -3.63 29.35
N GLU A 69 2.15 -4.58 28.57
CA GLU A 69 2.46 -4.71 27.14
C GLU A 69 2.12 -3.42 26.37
N SER A 70 0.94 -2.83 26.61
CA SER A 70 0.58 -1.55 25.98
C SER A 70 1.49 -0.40 26.39
N GLU A 71 1.92 -0.36 27.65
CA GLU A 71 2.82 0.71 28.15
C GLU A 71 4.23 0.57 27.56
N ILE A 72 4.75 -0.66 27.49
CA ILE A 72 6.02 -0.96 26.81
C ILE A 72 5.93 -0.56 25.34
N GLN A 73 4.85 -0.91 24.65
CA GLN A 73 4.69 -0.54 23.24
C GLN A 73 4.61 0.98 23.06
N ALA A 74 3.89 1.70 23.93
CA ALA A 74 3.82 3.15 23.89
C ALA A 74 5.19 3.82 24.12
N TRP A 75 6.02 3.24 25.00
CA TRP A 75 7.39 3.69 25.20
C TRP A 75 8.27 3.42 23.96
N ILE A 76 8.21 2.22 23.39
CA ILE A 76 8.93 1.87 22.15
C ILE A 76 8.52 2.82 21.02
N ASP A 77 7.22 3.10 20.89
CA ASP A 77 6.68 4.01 19.87
C ASP A 77 7.22 5.42 20.03
N ARG A 78 7.32 5.92 21.28
CA ARG A 78 7.87 7.23 21.60
C ARG A 78 9.35 7.31 21.21
N GLU A 79 10.16 6.36 21.69
CA GLU A 79 11.60 6.34 21.40
C GLU A 79 11.86 6.19 19.90
N SER A 80 11.11 5.32 19.21
CA SER A 80 11.23 5.12 17.76
C SER A 80 10.90 6.40 16.98
N VAL A 81 9.80 7.09 17.32
CA VAL A 81 9.40 8.34 16.64
C VAL A 81 10.40 9.46 16.93
N GLU A 82 10.88 9.59 18.16
CA GLU A 82 11.84 10.62 18.55
C GLU A 82 13.20 10.41 17.90
N SER A 83 13.70 9.17 17.89
CA SER A 83 14.93 8.78 17.21
C SER A 83 14.85 9.06 15.71
N LEU A 84 13.77 8.64 15.05
CA LEU A 84 13.54 8.96 13.64
C LEU A 84 13.47 10.48 13.40
N ALA A 85 12.73 11.22 14.22
CA ALA A 85 12.58 12.67 14.06
C ALA A 85 13.92 13.42 14.23
N ARG A 86 14.83 12.91 15.06
CA ARG A 86 16.19 13.42 15.22
C ARG A 86 17.04 13.12 13.99
N SER A 87 17.06 11.86 13.55
CA SER A 87 17.80 11.41 12.36
C SER A 87 17.41 12.17 11.09
N LEU A 88 16.10 12.41 10.90
CA LEU A 88 15.56 13.20 9.77
C LEU A 88 15.98 14.68 9.77
N LYS A 89 16.44 15.22 10.91
CA LYS A 89 16.94 16.59 11.04
C LYS A 89 18.45 16.67 10.89
N GLU A 90 19.17 15.72 11.48
CA GLU A 90 20.62 15.78 11.66
C GLU A 90 21.42 15.22 10.48
N GLN A 91 20.74 14.69 9.44
CA GLN A 91 21.38 14.16 8.24
C GLN A 91 22.37 13.04 8.55
N GLU A 92 21.96 12.13 9.45
CA GLU A 92 22.73 10.97 9.88
C GLU A 92 23.10 10.00 8.73
N GLU A 93 23.91 9.00 9.06
CA GLU A 93 24.37 7.98 8.13
C GLU A 93 23.19 7.30 7.40
N GLU A 94 23.39 7.05 6.10
CA GLU A 94 22.32 6.59 5.21
C GLU A 94 21.73 5.24 5.66
N GLU A 95 22.56 4.31 6.14
CA GLU A 95 22.10 2.99 6.57
C GLU A 95 21.32 3.01 7.88
N GLU A 96 21.73 3.86 8.83
CA GLU A 96 21.02 4.05 10.09
C GLU A 96 19.63 4.64 9.83
N LEU A 97 19.57 5.70 9.01
CA LEU A 97 18.31 6.30 8.60
C LEU A 97 17.42 5.30 7.84
N ALA A 98 17.99 4.49 6.94
CA ALA A 98 17.24 3.47 6.22
C ALA A 98 16.64 2.42 7.17
N SER A 99 17.39 2.00 8.19
CA SER A 99 16.91 1.08 9.23
C SER A 99 15.76 1.68 10.04
N LEU A 100 15.90 2.93 10.49
CA LEU A 100 14.85 3.63 11.25
C LEU A 100 13.57 3.81 10.42
N LEU A 101 13.69 4.18 9.14
CA LEU A 101 12.55 4.29 8.23
C LEU A 101 11.83 2.94 8.06
N GLY A 102 12.57 1.85 7.87
CA GLY A 102 11.98 0.52 7.75
C GLY A 102 11.27 0.05 9.03
N GLN A 103 11.84 0.32 10.21
CA GLN A 103 11.20 0.02 11.48
C GLN A 103 9.91 0.82 11.67
N PHE A 104 9.94 2.10 11.32
CA PHE A 104 8.78 2.98 11.41
C PHE A 104 7.66 2.57 10.44
N GLU A 105 7.97 2.26 9.18
CA GLU A 105 7.02 1.73 8.20
C GLU A 105 6.33 0.46 8.72
N ASN A 106 7.13 -0.50 9.22
CA ASN A 106 6.62 -1.74 9.79
C ASN A 106 5.69 -1.47 10.97
N ARG A 107 6.08 -0.56 11.86
CA ARG A 107 5.27 -0.22 13.03
C ARG A 107 3.93 0.40 12.65
N ILE A 108 3.91 1.33 11.71
CA ILE A 108 2.67 1.97 11.21
C ILE A 108 1.76 0.92 10.55
N SER A 109 2.36 -0.02 9.81
CA SER A 109 1.63 -1.05 9.06
C SER A 109 0.93 -2.09 9.95
N GLN A 110 1.25 -2.17 11.24
CA GLN A 110 0.61 -3.08 12.19
C GLN A 110 -0.83 -2.69 12.56
N GLY A 111 -1.24 -1.45 12.26
CA GLY A 111 -2.61 -0.98 12.46
C GLY A 111 -2.70 0.30 13.27
N PHE A 112 -3.89 0.88 13.26
CA PHE A 112 -4.16 2.21 13.80
C PHE A 112 -3.94 2.27 15.32
N ASN A 113 -3.18 3.29 15.76
CA ASN A 113 -2.98 3.63 17.16
C ASN A 113 -3.03 5.16 17.34
N ARG A 114 -3.96 5.63 18.18
CA ARG A 114 -4.18 7.06 18.40
C ARG A 114 -2.99 7.78 19.05
N GLU A 115 -2.30 7.12 19.98
CA GLU A 115 -1.16 7.69 20.71
C GLU A 115 0.05 7.82 19.78
N LEU A 116 0.33 6.79 18.98
CA LEU A 116 1.35 6.85 17.93
C LEU A 116 1.05 7.97 16.93
N GLN A 117 -0.21 8.16 16.52
CA GLN A 117 -0.59 9.27 15.65
C GLN A 117 -0.22 10.64 16.26
N ASP A 118 -0.55 10.84 17.54
CA ASP A 118 -0.28 12.09 18.25
C ASP A 118 1.24 12.34 18.36
N LEU A 119 2.03 11.30 18.63
CA LEU A 119 3.49 11.37 18.64
C LEU A 119 4.05 11.80 17.27
N VAL A 120 3.62 11.14 16.20
CA VAL A 120 4.04 11.43 14.82
C VAL A 120 3.72 12.88 14.42
N LEU A 121 2.52 13.36 14.78
CA LEU A 121 2.09 14.72 14.50
C LEU A 121 2.90 15.75 15.31
N LYS A 122 3.10 15.52 16.61
CA LYS A 122 3.91 16.40 17.48
C LYS A 122 5.36 16.49 17.02
N ALA A 123 5.95 15.37 16.63
CA ALA A 123 7.31 15.30 16.11
C ALA A 123 7.45 15.83 14.66
N ARG A 124 6.33 16.15 13.98
CA ARG A 124 6.27 16.63 12.59
C ARG A 124 6.96 15.69 11.59
N VAL A 125 6.88 14.39 11.83
CA VAL A 125 7.59 13.37 11.03
C VAL A 125 7.18 13.45 9.56
N PHE A 126 5.88 13.59 9.27
CA PHE A 126 5.37 13.66 7.89
C PHE A 126 6.04 14.78 7.08
N GLY A 127 6.14 15.99 7.65
CA GLY A 127 6.77 17.13 6.99
C GLY A 127 8.27 16.90 6.74
N SER A 128 8.96 16.28 7.69
CA SER A 128 10.38 15.92 7.55
C SER A 128 10.60 14.88 6.47
N LEU A 129 9.78 13.83 6.40
CA LEU A 129 9.80 12.82 5.34
C LEU A 129 9.55 13.46 3.97
N GLY A 130 8.55 14.34 3.87
CA GLY A 130 8.21 15.02 2.64
C GLY A 130 9.35 15.90 2.13
N ARG A 131 10.05 16.61 3.03
CA ARG A 131 11.22 17.40 2.67
C ARG A 131 12.35 16.56 2.08
N ILE A 132 12.64 15.39 2.66
CA ILE A 132 13.69 14.48 2.16
C ILE A 132 13.28 13.86 0.83
N LEU A 133 12.02 13.43 0.68
CA LEU A 133 11.51 12.91 -0.59
C LEU A 133 11.65 13.94 -1.73
N CYS A 134 11.40 15.21 -1.44
CA CYS A 134 11.52 16.31 -2.40
C CYS A 134 12.96 16.79 -2.62
N ASP A 135 13.94 16.33 -1.84
CA ASP A 135 15.34 16.76 -1.96
C ASP A 135 16.06 15.95 -3.06
N PRO A 136 16.41 16.54 -4.21
CA PRO A 136 17.11 15.83 -5.28
C PRO A 136 18.55 15.47 -4.91
N GLY A 137 19.13 16.09 -3.87
CA GLY A 137 20.47 15.77 -3.38
C GLY A 137 20.53 14.49 -2.55
N ARG A 138 19.37 13.93 -2.17
CA ARG A 138 19.28 12.68 -1.42
C ARG A 138 19.29 11.47 -2.33
N SER A 139 19.82 10.36 -1.83
CA SER A 139 19.84 9.10 -2.57
C SER A 139 18.42 8.64 -2.92
N ILE A 140 18.28 8.02 -4.09
CA ILE A 140 17.00 7.48 -4.56
C ILE A 140 16.42 6.51 -3.53
N ARG A 141 17.27 5.67 -2.91
CA ARG A 141 16.86 4.69 -1.89
C ARG A 141 16.19 5.36 -0.69
N ILE A 142 16.79 6.40 -0.11
CA ILE A 142 16.21 7.10 1.04
C ILE A 142 14.92 7.82 0.66
N ARG A 143 14.88 8.45 -0.52
CA ARG A 143 13.67 9.10 -1.04
C ARG A 143 12.53 8.09 -1.18
N GLU A 144 12.80 6.92 -1.75
CA GLU A 144 11.82 5.83 -1.82
C GLU A 144 11.36 5.37 -0.44
N LEU A 145 12.26 5.13 0.53
CA LEU A 145 11.88 4.73 1.88
C LEU A 145 11.02 5.79 2.59
N CYS A 146 11.31 7.08 2.39
CA CYS A 146 10.46 8.16 2.88
C CYS A 146 9.07 8.11 2.24
N ALA A 147 8.99 7.81 0.95
CA ALA A 147 7.72 7.66 0.24
C ALA A 147 6.90 6.44 0.71
N TYR A 148 7.57 5.32 1.05
CA TYR A 148 6.93 4.18 1.71
C TYR A 148 6.32 4.59 3.06
N CYS A 149 7.08 5.29 3.90
CA CYS A 149 6.60 5.79 5.19
C CYS A 149 5.41 6.75 5.04
N ILE A 150 5.46 7.68 4.07
CA ILE A 150 4.35 8.60 3.77
C ILE A 150 3.10 7.83 3.35
N THR A 151 3.25 6.84 2.47
CA THR A 151 2.15 6.01 1.99
C THR A 151 1.55 5.18 3.13
N ALA A 152 2.39 4.61 4.00
CA ALA A 152 1.96 3.89 5.20
C ALA A 152 1.20 4.81 6.17
N LEU A 153 1.66 6.04 6.39
CA LEU A 153 0.96 7.03 7.22
C LEU A 153 -0.43 7.38 6.67
N ILE A 154 -0.56 7.54 5.35
CA ILE A 154 -1.87 7.78 4.72
C ILE A 154 -2.77 6.56 4.86
N GLY A 155 -2.24 5.35 4.73
CA GLY A 155 -2.99 4.11 5.00
C GLY A 155 -3.40 3.97 6.45
N PHE A 156 -2.59 4.46 7.38
CA PHE A 156 -2.84 4.42 8.82
C PHE A 156 -3.97 5.35 9.26
N ASN A 157 -4.01 6.58 8.75
CA ASN A 157 -5.16 7.46 8.89
C ASN A 157 -5.27 8.43 7.72
N LYS A 158 -6.12 8.10 6.75
CA LYS A 158 -6.35 8.92 5.55
C LYS A 158 -6.84 10.33 5.88
N ASP A 159 -7.75 10.47 6.83
CA ASP A 159 -8.40 11.75 7.15
C ASP A 159 -7.42 12.77 7.75
N VAL A 160 -6.38 12.28 8.41
CA VAL A 160 -5.33 13.10 8.99
C VAL A 160 -4.23 13.38 7.98
N PHE A 161 -3.71 12.34 7.31
CA PHE A 161 -2.48 12.46 6.56
C PHE A 161 -2.65 12.81 5.08
N ALA A 162 -3.79 12.48 4.45
CA ALA A 162 -4.00 12.79 3.04
C ALA A 162 -4.03 14.29 2.76
N GLY A 163 -4.49 15.11 3.73
CA GLY A 163 -4.50 16.57 3.61
C GLY A 163 -3.10 17.21 3.60
N PHE A 164 -2.06 16.48 3.98
CA PHE A 164 -0.68 16.97 3.92
C PHE A 164 0.02 16.63 2.60
N LEU A 165 -0.64 15.90 1.69
CA LEU A 165 -0.08 15.70 0.36
C LEU A 165 -0.07 17.01 -0.41
N MET A 166 1.11 17.36 -0.89
CA MET A 166 1.35 18.55 -1.71
C MET A 166 1.71 18.12 -3.13
N VAL A 167 1.44 19.00 -4.10
CA VAL A 167 1.91 18.88 -5.49
C VAL A 167 3.38 18.48 -5.58
N SER A 168 4.23 19.03 -4.72
CA SER A 168 5.67 18.75 -4.70
C SER A 168 6.00 17.28 -4.41
N LEU A 169 5.21 16.60 -3.59
CA LEU A 169 5.40 15.17 -3.29
C LEU A 169 5.03 14.31 -4.49
N ILE A 170 3.92 14.64 -5.17
CA ILE A 170 3.50 13.96 -6.40
C ILE A 170 4.57 14.14 -7.48
N HIS A 171 5.02 15.38 -7.69
CA HIS A 171 6.09 15.70 -8.62
C HIS A 171 7.37 14.92 -8.30
N ALA A 172 7.77 14.85 -7.02
CA ALA A 172 8.95 14.13 -6.59
C ALA A 172 8.84 12.62 -6.89
N LEU A 173 7.68 12.00 -6.63
CA LEU A 173 7.43 10.59 -6.93
C LEU A 173 7.48 10.31 -8.43
N VAL A 174 6.78 11.11 -9.24
CA VAL A 174 6.77 10.93 -10.70
C VAL A 174 8.16 11.15 -11.29
N SER A 175 8.91 12.12 -10.75
CA SER A 175 10.27 12.43 -11.20
C SER A 175 11.32 11.37 -10.82
N LEU A 176 11.08 10.56 -9.78
CA LEU A 176 11.96 9.42 -9.48
C LEU A 176 11.94 8.39 -10.61
N GLY A 177 10.76 8.16 -11.23
CA GLY A 177 10.62 7.32 -12.41
C GLY A 177 11.05 5.86 -12.22
N THR A 178 11.23 5.40 -10.98
CA THR A 178 11.54 4.00 -10.65
C THR A 178 10.26 3.20 -10.51
N TRP A 179 10.29 1.89 -10.79
CA TRP A 179 9.12 1.03 -10.61
C TRP A 179 8.51 1.10 -9.20
N LYS A 180 9.35 1.27 -8.16
CA LYS A 180 8.89 1.44 -6.77
C LYS A 180 8.12 2.74 -6.57
N SER A 181 8.63 3.86 -7.10
CA SER A 181 7.96 5.16 -7.02
C SER A 181 6.60 5.15 -7.74
N VAL A 182 6.53 4.50 -8.90
CA VAL A 182 5.28 4.34 -9.66
C VAL A 182 4.29 3.43 -8.91
N ARG A 183 4.77 2.33 -8.34
CA ARG A 183 3.95 1.45 -7.48
C ARG A 183 3.38 2.17 -6.26
N LEU A 184 4.18 3.05 -5.65
CA LEU A 184 3.74 3.89 -4.55
C LEU A 184 2.66 4.88 -5.02
N LEU A 185 2.85 5.52 -6.17
CA LEU A 185 1.82 6.38 -6.77
C LEU A 185 0.50 5.62 -7.01
N CYS A 186 0.57 4.39 -7.55
CA CYS A 186 -0.62 3.53 -7.71
C CYS A 186 -1.33 3.27 -6.37
N SER A 187 -0.54 3.01 -5.33
CA SER A 187 -1.05 2.72 -3.98
C SER A 187 -1.72 3.96 -3.38
N LEU A 188 -1.13 5.14 -3.56
CA LEU A 188 -1.72 6.41 -3.15
C LEU A 188 -3.03 6.70 -3.91
N ILE A 189 -3.09 6.40 -5.21
CA ILE A 189 -4.33 6.54 -6.01
C ILE A 189 -5.43 5.66 -5.44
N LYS A 190 -5.14 4.42 -5.05
CA LYS A 190 -6.13 3.53 -4.42
C LYS A 190 -6.61 4.04 -3.06
N LEU A 191 -5.68 4.54 -2.24
CA LEU A 191 -5.98 5.04 -0.90
C LEU A 191 -6.83 6.32 -0.96
N ILE A 192 -6.44 7.26 -1.83
CA ILE A 192 -7.03 8.60 -1.85
C ILE A 192 -8.19 8.71 -2.83
N ARG A 193 -8.12 7.96 -3.94
CA ARG A 193 -9.08 7.91 -5.06
C ARG A 193 -9.02 9.17 -5.92
N SER A 194 -10.16 9.59 -6.49
CA SER A 194 -10.28 10.72 -7.42
C SER A 194 -9.53 11.99 -6.98
N PRO A 195 -9.55 12.42 -5.69
CA PRO A 195 -8.85 13.63 -5.29
C PRO A 195 -7.34 13.61 -5.61
N LEU A 196 -6.68 12.45 -5.55
CA LEU A 196 -5.27 12.38 -5.92
C LEU A 196 -5.08 12.44 -7.44
N VAL A 197 -5.96 11.79 -8.20
CA VAL A 197 -5.90 11.83 -9.68
C VAL A 197 -6.14 13.26 -10.18
N ASP A 198 -7.04 13.99 -9.53
CA ASP A 198 -7.28 15.41 -9.80
C ASP A 198 -6.03 16.25 -9.52
N GLU A 199 -5.31 15.99 -8.43
CA GLU A 199 -4.06 16.68 -8.11
C GLU A 199 -2.93 16.35 -9.11
N ILE A 200 -2.87 15.10 -9.59
CA ILE A 200 -1.93 14.66 -10.65
C ILE A 200 -2.22 15.39 -11.98
N GLU A 201 -3.50 15.57 -12.31
CA GLU A 201 -3.92 16.35 -13.49
C GLU A 201 -3.56 17.83 -13.32
N TYR A 202 -3.93 18.44 -12.19
CA TYR A 202 -3.67 19.84 -11.90
C TYR A 202 -2.17 20.17 -11.89
N SER A 203 -1.33 19.24 -11.43
CA SER A 203 0.13 19.37 -11.45
C SER A 203 0.77 19.13 -12.83
N GLY A 204 0.01 18.65 -13.81
CA GLY A 204 0.50 18.39 -15.16
C GLY A 204 1.44 17.19 -15.25
N GLU A 205 1.33 16.21 -14.33
CA GLU A 205 2.22 15.05 -14.29
C GLU A 205 1.73 13.88 -15.19
N ILE A 206 0.49 13.93 -15.68
CA ILE A 206 -0.09 12.92 -16.59
C ILE A 206 0.82 12.60 -17.79
N PRO A 207 1.36 13.58 -18.54
CA PRO A 207 2.25 13.30 -19.67
C PRO A 207 3.51 12.53 -19.28
N ARG A 208 4.05 12.78 -18.07
CA ARG A 208 5.24 12.10 -17.57
C ARG A 208 4.93 10.66 -17.19
N ILE A 209 3.79 10.41 -16.53
CA ILE A 209 3.33 9.05 -16.21
C ILE A 209 3.13 8.24 -17.48
N ILE A 210 2.49 8.82 -18.51
CA ILE A 210 2.28 8.16 -19.80
C ILE A 210 3.60 7.86 -20.50
N ARG A 211 4.59 8.76 -20.42
CA ARG A 211 5.94 8.52 -20.97
C ARG A 211 6.65 7.32 -20.32
N LEU A 212 6.31 6.95 -19.08
CA LEU A 212 6.88 5.77 -18.44
C LEU A 212 6.47 4.45 -19.14
N LEU A 213 5.41 4.47 -19.96
CA LEU A 213 5.06 3.34 -20.82
C LEU A 213 6.12 3.07 -21.92
N ASP A 214 6.93 4.08 -22.25
CA ASP A 214 8.02 3.95 -23.23
C ASP A 214 9.37 3.59 -22.58
N CYS A 215 9.41 3.44 -21.24
CA CYS A 215 10.66 3.12 -20.53
C CYS A 215 11.23 1.78 -21.00
N LYS A 216 12.57 1.70 -21.02
CA LYS A 216 13.29 0.45 -21.32
C LYS A 216 13.16 -0.56 -20.19
N ASP A 217 13.07 -0.08 -18.96
CA ASP A 217 12.87 -0.93 -17.79
C ASP A 217 11.47 -1.54 -17.81
N GLN A 218 11.42 -2.88 -17.86
CA GLN A 218 10.19 -3.63 -17.96
C GLN A 218 9.34 -3.48 -16.70
N GLU A 219 9.96 -3.49 -15.52
CA GLU A 219 9.22 -3.36 -14.25
C GLU A 219 8.52 -2.00 -14.16
N THR A 220 9.23 -0.91 -14.49
CA THR A 220 8.68 0.44 -14.54
C THR A 220 7.53 0.54 -15.55
N LYS A 221 7.68 -0.07 -16.74
CA LYS A 221 6.63 -0.08 -17.77
C LYS A 221 5.36 -0.79 -17.30
N VAL A 222 5.51 -1.95 -16.64
CA VAL A 222 4.37 -2.70 -16.08
C VAL A 222 3.71 -1.91 -14.96
N MET A 223 4.48 -1.32 -14.05
CA MET A 223 3.92 -0.47 -12.99
C MET A 223 3.25 0.79 -13.55
N ALA A 224 3.78 1.37 -14.63
CA ALA A 224 3.15 2.51 -15.30
C ALA A 224 1.81 2.13 -15.93
N MET A 225 1.72 0.93 -16.52
CA MET A 225 0.45 0.39 -17.01
C MET A 225 -0.56 0.25 -15.87
N ASP A 226 -0.15 -0.33 -14.74
CA ASP A 226 -1.03 -0.44 -13.57
C ASP A 226 -1.47 0.95 -13.09
N CYS A 227 -0.56 1.93 -13.03
CA CYS A 227 -0.88 3.31 -12.64
C CYS A 227 -1.94 3.93 -13.57
N VAL A 228 -1.78 3.76 -14.88
CA VAL A 228 -2.73 4.22 -15.89
C VAL A 228 -4.11 3.58 -15.72
N LEU A 229 -4.17 2.28 -15.40
CA LEU A 229 -5.44 1.60 -15.12
C LEU A 229 -6.13 2.16 -13.87
N GLU A 230 -5.38 2.42 -12.80
CA GLU A 230 -5.94 3.01 -11.57
C GLU A 230 -6.41 4.45 -11.81
N MET A 231 -5.67 5.24 -12.59
CA MET A 231 -6.11 6.56 -13.03
C MET A 231 -7.37 6.48 -13.88
N GLY A 232 -7.50 5.47 -14.75
CA GLY A 232 -8.73 5.20 -15.50
C GLY A 232 -9.92 4.89 -14.59
N TYR A 233 -9.72 4.11 -13.52
CA TYR A 233 -10.78 3.74 -12.60
C TYR A 233 -11.27 4.92 -11.72
N PHE A 234 -10.34 5.71 -11.17
CA PHE A 234 -10.68 6.79 -10.23
C PHE A 234 -10.75 8.18 -10.87
N GLY A 235 -10.18 8.38 -12.05
CA GLY A 235 -10.04 9.68 -12.69
C GLY A 235 -11.36 10.28 -13.15
N ARG A 236 -11.50 11.59 -12.96
CA ARG A 236 -12.59 12.38 -13.53
C ARG A 236 -12.29 12.73 -14.99
N LYS A 237 -13.30 13.27 -15.67
CA LYS A 237 -13.28 13.51 -17.11
C LYS A 237 -12.03 14.28 -17.55
N GLU A 238 -11.62 15.29 -16.80
CA GLU A 238 -10.47 16.15 -17.08
C GLU A 238 -9.16 15.34 -17.14
N ALA A 239 -8.94 14.47 -16.15
CA ALA A 239 -7.77 13.59 -16.13
C ALA A 239 -7.80 12.57 -17.28
N ILE A 240 -8.97 12.00 -17.60
CA ILE A 240 -9.10 11.07 -18.72
C ILE A 240 -8.89 11.77 -20.06
N ASP A 241 -9.45 12.96 -20.24
CA ASP A 241 -9.28 13.78 -21.44
C ASP A 241 -7.80 14.17 -21.61
N ALA A 242 -7.09 14.50 -20.52
CA ALA A 242 -5.64 14.74 -20.55
C ALA A 242 -4.85 13.47 -20.92
N MET A 243 -5.20 12.31 -20.36
CA MET A 243 -4.56 11.04 -20.71
C MET A 243 -4.75 10.70 -22.20
N LEU A 244 -5.96 10.90 -22.71
CA LEU A 244 -6.25 10.75 -24.13
C LEU A 244 -5.47 11.80 -24.93
N GLY A 245 -5.45 13.07 -24.53
CA GLY A 245 -4.71 14.13 -25.21
C GLY A 245 -3.21 13.82 -25.41
N GLU A 246 -2.61 13.09 -24.48
CA GLU A 246 -1.22 12.62 -24.52
C GLU A 246 -1.00 11.34 -25.34
N GLY A 247 -2.00 10.89 -26.11
CA GLY A 247 -1.88 9.75 -27.03
C GLY A 247 -1.82 8.40 -26.31
N LEU A 248 -2.49 8.27 -25.16
CA LEU A 248 -2.47 7.02 -24.38
C LEU A 248 -2.94 5.81 -25.20
N ILE A 249 -4.01 5.94 -25.98
CA ILE A 249 -4.60 4.78 -26.69
C ILE A 249 -3.64 4.23 -27.72
N GLU A 250 -2.96 5.11 -28.45
CA GLU A 250 -1.95 4.79 -29.44
C GLU A 250 -0.79 4.00 -28.79
N LYS A 251 -0.32 4.46 -27.63
CA LYS A 251 0.70 3.76 -26.84
C LYS A 251 0.23 2.40 -26.36
N LEU A 252 -1.02 2.28 -25.90
CA LEU A 252 -1.58 0.99 -25.48
C LEU A 252 -1.67 0.01 -26.66
N VAL A 253 -2.06 0.48 -27.85
CA VAL A 253 -2.06 -0.35 -29.07
C VAL A 253 -0.65 -0.85 -29.40
N GLU A 254 0.36 0.03 -29.33
CA GLU A 254 1.77 -0.36 -29.52
C GLU A 254 2.25 -1.39 -28.48
N LEU A 255 1.89 -1.21 -27.22
CA LEU A 255 2.21 -2.16 -26.16
C LEU A 255 1.52 -3.50 -26.33
N GLN A 256 0.25 -3.51 -26.76
CA GLN A 256 -0.50 -4.72 -27.04
C GLN A 256 0.10 -5.50 -28.22
N ARG A 257 0.74 -4.81 -29.16
CA ARG A 257 1.49 -5.42 -30.28
C ARG A 257 2.86 -5.99 -29.88
N SER A 258 3.41 -5.56 -28.75
CA SER A 258 4.75 -5.98 -28.30
C SER A 258 4.82 -7.47 -27.92
N GLU A 259 6.03 -8.01 -27.75
CA GLU A 259 6.26 -9.41 -27.33
C GLU A 259 5.57 -9.76 -25.99
N LEU A 260 5.45 -8.77 -25.11
CA LEU A 260 4.79 -8.88 -23.79
C LEU A 260 3.30 -8.49 -23.84
N GLY A 261 2.79 -8.23 -25.05
CA GLY A 261 1.39 -7.96 -25.35
C GLY A 261 0.64 -9.22 -25.76
N GLY A 262 -0.33 -9.05 -26.66
CA GLY A 262 -1.23 -10.11 -27.14
C GLY A 262 -2.70 -9.83 -26.84
N ASP A 263 -3.55 -10.81 -27.14
CA ASP A 263 -4.96 -10.78 -26.84
C ASP A 263 -5.31 -11.80 -25.73
N LEU A 264 -6.36 -11.49 -24.96
CA LEU A 264 -6.91 -12.41 -23.96
C LEU A 264 -7.89 -13.41 -24.60
N ILE A 265 -8.29 -13.17 -25.84
CA ILE A 265 -9.16 -14.07 -26.62
C ILE A 265 -8.39 -15.32 -27.07
N GLY A 266 -7.11 -15.20 -27.44
CA GLY A 266 -6.26 -16.31 -27.87
C GLY A 266 -5.66 -17.14 -26.74
N MET A 267 -5.98 -16.82 -25.48
CA MET A 267 -5.41 -17.46 -24.29
C MET A 267 -5.66 -18.98 -24.23
N GLU A 268 -6.72 -19.48 -24.87
CA GLU A 268 -7.01 -20.92 -24.98
C GLU A 268 -6.08 -21.67 -25.96
N ARG A 269 -5.35 -20.96 -26.83
CA ARG A 269 -4.47 -21.57 -27.85
C ARG A 269 -3.03 -21.81 -27.39
N PHE A 270 -2.60 -21.18 -26.30
CA PHE A 270 -1.26 -21.38 -25.70
C PHE A 270 -1.19 -22.59 -24.75
N ASP A 271 -2.28 -23.35 -24.63
CA ASP A 271 -2.45 -24.48 -23.69
C ASP A 271 -1.82 -25.80 -24.19
N SER A 272 -1.00 -25.85 -25.26
CA SER A 272 -0.42 -27.13 -25.73
C SER A 272 0.84 -27.61 -24.99
N ASP A 273 1.54 -26.75 -24.25
CA ASP A 273 2.90 -27.06 -23.77
C ASP A 273 3.04 -27.12 -22.24
N SER A 274 1.96 -27.08 -21.47
CA SER A 274 2.02 -27.32 -20.03
C SER A 274 1.04 -28.40 -19.59
N GLU A 275 1.47 -29.66 -19.73
CA GLU A 275 0.92 -30.80 -18.99
C GLU A 275 1.11 -30.54 -17.49
N PHE A 276 0.02 -30.24 -16.76
CA PHE A 276 -0.05 -30.55 -15.33
C PHE A 276 -1.50 -30.79 -14.90
N ASP A 277 -1.76 -32.08 -14.66
CA ASP A 277 -2.82 -32.75 -13.92
C ASP A 277 -4.28 -32.27 -14.04
N SER A 278 -5.03 -33.14 -14.73
CA SER A 278 -6.44 -33.37 -14.50
C SER A 278 -6.66 -34.02 -13.13
N ASP A 279 -7.49 -33.43 -12.28
CA ASP A 279 -8.51 -34.19 -11.57
C ASP A 279 -9.70 -33.31 -11.13
N SER A 280 -10.87 -33.75 -11.58
CA SER A 280 -12.24 -33.69 -11.06
C SER A 280 -12.82 -32.49 -10.28
N ASP A 281 -13.93 -32.01 -10.88
CA ASP A 281 -15.30 -31.92 -10.31
C ASP A 281 -15.88 -30.55 -9.85
N GLY A 282 -17.14 -30.31 -10.27
CA GLY A 282 -18.07 -29.39 -9.61
C GLY A 282 -18.11 -27.92 -10.05
N GLY A 283 -18.94 -27.61 -11.07
CA GLY A 283 -19.88 -26.47 -11.26
C GLY A 283 -19.61 -25.00 -10.82
N GLY A 284 -18.65 -24.70 -9.94
CA GLY A 284 -18.30 -23.35 -9.47
C GLY A 284 -16.80 -23.05 -9.58
N GLU A 285 -15.98 -24.05 -9.93
CA GLU A 285 -14.53 -23.90 -10.07
C GLU A 285 -14.09 -23.22 -11.36
N GLY A 286 -14.91 -23.26 -12.42
CA GLY A 286 -14.56 -22.72 -13.74
C GLY A 286 -14.18 -21.24 -13.72
N LYS A 287 -14.90 -20.40 -12.95
CA LYS A 287 -14.59 -18.96 -12.82
C LYS A 287 -13.31 -18.71 -12.01
N LYS A 288 -13.06 -19.50 -10.95
CA LYS A 288 -11.83 -19.38 -10.15
C LYS A 288 -10.61 -19.88 -10.93
N LYS A 289 -10.76 -20.99 -11.65
CA LYS A 289 -9.74 -21.56 -12.55
C LYS A 289 -9.42 -20.58 -13.68
N LYS A 290 -10.44 -19.99 -14.33
CA LYS A 290 -10.26 -18.96 -15.36
C LYS A 290 -9.53 -17.72 -14.84
N LYS A 291 -9.91 -17.19 -13.67
CA LYS A 291 -9.20 -16.05 -13.03
C LYS A 291 -7.75 -16.38 -12.66
N ARG A 292 -7.47 -17.60 -12.20
CA ARG A 292 -6.09 -18.03 -11.90
C ARG A 292 -5.26 -18.14 -13.18
N LYS A 293 -5.83 -18.73 -14.23
CA LYS A 293 -5.20 -18.80 -15.55
C LYS A 293 -4.90 -17.39 -16.08
N GLU A 294 -5.90 -16.50 -16.08
CA GLU A 294 -5.78 -15.11 -16.53
C GLU A 294 -4.66 -14.36 -15.79
N LYS A 295 -4.59 -14.49 -14.46
CA LYS A 295 -3.51 -13.93 -13.66
C LYS A 295 -2.13 -14.49 -14.05
N GLY A 296 -2.04 -15.79 -14.35
CA GLY A 296 -0.80 -16.43 -14.80
C GLY A 296 -0.36 -15.92 -16.18
N PHE A 297 -1.31 -15.75 -17.11
CA PHE A 297 -1.04 -15.21 -18.45
C PHE A 297 -0.64 -13.74 -18.39
N LEU A 298 -1.35 -12.91 -17.63
CA LEU A 298 -0.99 -11.49 -17.43
C LEU A 298 0.36 -11.32 -16.70
N GLY A 299 0.80 -12.33 -15.94
CA GLY A 299 2.16 -12.35 -15.38
C GLY A 299 3.25 -12.50 -16.45
N ARG A 300 2.94 -13.15 -17.59
CA ARG A 300 3.85 -13.34 -18.73
C ARG A 300 3.64 -12.29 -19.82
N HIS A 301 2.40 -11.86 -20.02
CA HIS A 301 1.94 -10.89 -21.00
C HIS A 301 1.21 -9.73 -20.31
N PRO A 302 1.94 -8.86 -19.58
CA PRO A 302 1.34 -7.78 -18.80
C PRO A 302 0.57 -6.75 -19.62
N PHE A 303 0.83 -6.67 -20.93
CA PHE A 303 0.16 -5.74 -21.84
C PHE A 303 -0.93 -6.41 -22.69
N ALA A 304 -1.25 -7.69 -22.44
CA ALA A 304 -2.33 -8.35 -23.17
C ALA A 304 -3.67 -7.64 -22.94
N SER A 305 -4.37 -7.36 -24.05
CA SER A 305 -5.64 -6.63 -24.10
C SER A 305 -5.64 -5.35 -23.26
N CYS A 306 -4.51 -4.64 -23.17
CA CYS A 306 -4.36 -3.49 -22.28
C CYS A 306 -5.30 -2.32 -22.66
N VAL A 307 -5.63 -2.18 -23.95
CA VAL A 307 -6.64 -1.21 -24.42
C VAL A 307 -8.02 -1.56 -23.87
N ALA A 308 -8.43 -2.83 -23.98
CA ALA A 308 -9.71 -3.30 -23.46
C ALA A 308 -9.76 -3.21 -21.93
N ARG A 309 -8.67 -3.58 -21.24
CA ARG A 309 -8.55 -3.43 -19.78
C ARG A 309 -8.72 -1.98 -19.35
N PHE A 310 -8.11 -1.03 -20.06
CA PHE A 310 -8.30 0.40 -19.79
C PHE A 310 -9.74 0.84 -20.01
N ALA A 311 -10.35 0.46 -21.15
CA ALA A 311 -11.75 0.75 -21.43
C ALA A 311 -12.71 0.17 -20.36
N VAL A 312 -12.42 -1.03 -19.86
CA VAL A 312 -13.15 -1.63 -18.73
C VAL A 312 -13.02 -0.78 -17.47
N GLN A 313 -11.82 -0.30 -17.12
CA GLN A 313 -11.65 0.57 -15.95
C GLN A 313 -12.49 1.84 -16.04
N LEU A 314 -12.60 2.47 -17.22
CA LEU A 314 -13.46 3.64 -17.42
C LEU A 314 -14.95 3.31 -17.23
N GLU A 315 -15.38 2.12 -17.65
CA GLU A 315 -16.78 1.69 -17.61
C GLU A 315 -17.21 1.26 -16.19
N VAL A 316 -16.36 0.51 -15.48
CA VAL A 316 -16.64 0.07 -14.09
C VAL A 316 -16.19 1.08 -13.03
N GLY A 317 -15.37 2.05 -13.41
CA GLY A 317 -14.72 3.01 -12.52
C GLY A 317 -15.68 3.98 -11.82
N GLU A 318 -15.17 4.60 -10.77
CA GLU A 318 -15.89 5.51 -9.86
C GLU A 318 -15.82 6.97 -10.31
N GLY A 319 -14.83 7.36 -11.11
CA GLY A 319 -14.55 8.77 -11.42
C GLY A 319 -15.48 9.42 -12.45
N LEU A 320 -16.02 8.64 -13.38
CA LEU A 320 -16.81 9.15 -14.51
C LEU A 320 -18.32 8.99 -14.31
N ARG A 321 -19.10 9.98 -14.76
CA ARG A 321 -20.56 9.86 -14.84
C ARG A 321 -20.96 8.99 -16.02
N GLN A 322 -22.15 8.38 -15.95
CA GLN A 322 -22.68 7.53 -17.02
C GLN A 322 -22.71 8.19 -18.41
N ARG A 323 -23.00 9.51 -18.48
CA ARG A 323 -22.97 10.26 -19.74
C ARG A 323 -21.54 10.39 -20.31
N GLU A 324 -20.54 10.52 -19.44
CA GLU A 324 -19.13 10.66 -19.82
C GLU A 324 -18.58 9.32 -20.30
N LYS A 325 -18.90 8.22 -19.60
CA LYS A 325 -18.57 6.85 -20.03
C LYS A 325 -19.07 6.57 -21.45
N ARG A 326 -20.34 6.89 -21.73
CA ARG A 326 -20.94 6.74 -23.07
C ARG A 326 -20.28 7.61 -24.14
N ALA A 327 -19.78 8.79 -23.79
CA ALA A 327 -19.13 9.71 -24.72
C ALA A 327 -17.67 9.33 -25.00
N LEU A 328 -16.96 8.77 -24.01
CA LEU A 328 -15.56 8.37 -24.14
C LEU A 328 -15.38 7.08 -24.94
N LYS A 329 -16.34 6.16 -24.86
CA LYS A 329 -16.32 4.90 -25.61
C LYS A 329 -16.11 5.08 -27.13
N PRO A 330 -16.93 5.86 -27.86
CA PRO A 330 -16.71 6.06 -29.29
C PRO A 330 -15.38 6.77 -29.60
N GLU A 331 -14.91 7.64 -28.71
CA GLU A 331 -13.60 8.30 -28.87
C GLU A 331 -12.46 7.29 -28.78
N ILE A 332 -12.47 6.38 -27.79
CA ILE A 332 -11.48 5.30 -27.68
C ILE A 332 -11.50 4.42 -28.94
N LEU A 333 -12.68 4.04 -29.42
CA LEU A 333 -12.81 3.23 -30.64
C LEU A 333 -12.27 3.95 -31.88
N ARG A 334 -12.43 5.27 -31.97
CA ARG A 334 -11.84 6.09 -33.04
C ARG A 334 -10.32 6.07 -32.97
N ARG A 335 -9.75 6.33 -31.79
CA ARG A 335 -8.30 6.34 -31.53
C ARG A 335 -7.66 4.97 -31.80
N VAL A 336 -8.32 3.89 -31.42
CA VAL A 336 -7.86 2.52 -31.72
C VAL A 336 -7.69 2.33 -33.22
N LYS A 337 -8.67 2.73 -34.03
CA LYS A 337 -8.59 2.63 -35.49
C LYS A 337 -7.44 3.47 -36.08
N GLU A 338 -7.15 4.62 -35.48
CA GLU A 338 -6.07 5.51 -35.90
C GLU A 338 -4.68 4.99 -35.52
N GLY A 339 -4.55 4.31 -34.37
CA GLY A 339 -3.27 3.74 -33.89
C GLY A 339 -2.94 2.34 -34.42
N CYS A 340 -3.92 1.63 -35.02
CA CYS A 340 -3.70 0.30 -35.59
C CYS A 340 -3.04 0.38 -36.97
N VAL A 341 -2.17 -0.59 -37.28
CA VAL A 341 -1.48 -0.68 -38.58
C VAL A 341 -2.30 -1.43 -39.64
N SER A 342 -3.37 -2.11 -39.24
CA SER A 342 -4.26 -2.85 -40.15
C SER A 342 -5.70 -2.88 -39.64
N ASP A 343 -6.64 -3.02 -40.59
CA ASP A 343 -8.07 -3.17 -40.27
C ASP A 343 -8.35 -4.45 -39.45
N ALA A 344 -7.54 -5.50 -39.64
CA ALA A 344 -7.67 -6.76 -38.89
C ALA A 344 -7.30 -6.56 -37.40
N GLU A 345 -6.18 -5.87 -37.13
CA GLU A 345 -5.77 -5.51 -35.77
C GLU A 345 -6.81 -4.62 -35.10
N ALA A 346 -7.27 -3.58 -35.81
CA ALA A 346 -8.31 -2.68 -35.33
C ALA A 346 -9.60 -3.44 -34.99
N ALA A 347 -10.04 -4.36 -35.85
CA ALA A 347 -11.23 -5.18 -35.63
C ALA A 347 -11.12 -6.05 -34.37
N THR A 348 -9.95 -6.67 -34.14
CA THR A 348 -9.70 -7.49 -32.94
C THR A 348 -9.77 -6.64 -31.67
N ILE A 349 -9.04 -5.53 -31.60
CA ILE A 349 -9.02 -4.66 -30.42
C ILE A 349 -10.40 -4.03 -30.17
N VAL A 350 -11.08 -3.58 -31.23
CA VAL A 350 -12.45 -3.05 -31.13
C VAL A 350 -13.40 -4.11 -30.58
N ALA A 351 -13.30 -5.35 -31.04
CA ALA A 351 -14.10 -6.44 -30.49
C ALA A 351 -13.81 -6.63 -28.99
N GLU A 352 -12.54 -6.72 -28.57
CA GLU A 352 -12.18 -6.84 -27.16
C GLU A 352 -12.73 -5.71 -26.30
N VAL A 353 -12.65 -4.46 -26.77
CA VAL A 353 -13.20 -3.29 -26.07
C VAL A 353 -14.73 -3.40 -25.94
N LEU A 354 -15.42 -3.76 -27.02
CA LEU A 354 -16.89 -3.87 -27.00
C LEU A 354 -17.36 -5.02 -26.11
N TRP A 355 -16.72 -6.18 -26.18
CA TRP A 355 -17.06 -7.37 -25.38
C TRP A 355 -16.66 -7.22 -23.91
N GLY A 356 -15.46 -6.69 -23.62
CA GLY A 356 -14.97 -6.48 -22.26
C GLY A 356 -15.76 -5.42 -21.50
N SER A 357 -16.21 -4.38 -22.20
CA SER A 357 -17.00 -3.28 -21.64
C SER A 357 -18.52 -3.46 -21.80
N SER A 358 -19.00 -4.68 -22.03
CA SER A 358 -20.43 -4.99 -22.05
C SER A 358 -20.95 -5.27 -20.62
N PRO A 359 -22.10 -4.69 -20.20
CA PRO A 359 -22.64 -4.84 -18.84
C PRO A 359 -22.91 -6.28 -18.39
#